data_AF-A0A924Z3H6-F1
#
_entry.id   AF-A0A924Z3H6-F1
#
_cell.length_a   1.000
_cell.length_b   1.000
_cell.length_c   1.000
_cell.angle_alpha   90.00
_cell.angle_beta   90.00
_cell.angle_gamma   90.00
#
_symmetry.space_group_name_H-M   'P 1'
#
loop_
_entity.id
_entity.type
_entity.pdbx_description
1 polymer ?
#
loop_
_entity_poly.entity_id
_entity_poly.type
_entity_poly.pdbx_seq_one_letter_code
_entity_poly.pdbx_strand_id
1 'polypeptide(L)'
;MQELLDSDPWDLIVPDEAHHARRKSPQDRKDTPNRLLELMRKLRHKTKALLLLSATPMQIDPIEIFDLLSLLGLEGHWQYGDNFCNYFAALTEKPDRHILDFWQQMSTDYFIQGGQPCPQLQQHLQKHDRLLTYQLQDTWHNGKKIINPKQFIDNEALINASRQYLTINTPLKDRMFRHTRDTLRQYYRRGLLDRDIPTREVQDNAIVLEPNRATALYRAVSDYVRHFYRLAQKENRKALGFLMTLYRKRLTSSFYAAQQSLQRRLDALLTQQGNGLHHRRFGRIGQCRRCSH
;
A
#
# COMPACT_ATOMS: atom_id res chain seq x y z
N MET A 1 15.89 21.10 3.80
CA MET A 1 15.26 20.86 2.48
C MET A 1 16.06 21.60 1.41
N GLN A 2 16.33 22.91 1.59
CA GLN A 2 17.19 23.68 0.68
C GLN A 2 18.58 23.05 0.51
N GLU A 3 19.29 22.72 1.59
CA GLU A 3 20.62 22.10 1.51
C GLU A 3 20.72 20.88 0.56
N LEU A 4 19.76 19.95 0.63
CA LEU A 4 19.71 18.78 -0.27
C LEU A 4 19.31 19.12 -1.71
N LEU A 5 18.58 20.22 -1.90
CA LEU A 5 18.15 20.69 -3.21
C LEU A 5 19.17 21.62 -3.86
N ASP A 6 20.03 22.24 -3.08
CA ASP A 6 21.09 23.15 -3.53
C ASP A 6 22.38 22.40 -3.84
N SER A 7 22.48 21.12 -3.45
CA SER A 7 23.60 20.25 -3.81
C SER A 7 23.69 20.00 -5.32
N ASP A 8 24.88 19.56 -5.75
CA ASP A 8 25.10 18.98 -7.07
C ASP A 8 24.18 17.77 -7.31
N PRO A 9 23.91 17.43 -8.58
CA PRO A 9 23.13 16.23 -8.92
C PRO A 9 23.77 14.96 -8.35
N TRP A 10 22.92 14.07 -7.84
CA TRP A 10 23.31 12.79 -7.28
C TRP A 10 23.35 11.71 -8.37
N ASP A 11 24.25 10.74 -8.26
CA ASP A 11 24.18 9.55 -9.12
C ASP A 11 23.06 8.60 -8.66
N LEU A 12 22.89 8.45 -7.35
CA LEU A 12 21.92 7.54 -6.74
C LEU A 12 21.38 8.13 -5.44
N ILE A 13 20.06 7.99 -5.24
CA ILE A 13 19.39 8.30 -3.98
C ILE A 13 18.66 7.05 -3.48
N VAL A 14 18.84 6.73 -2.20
CA VAL A 14 18.24 5.55 -1.55
C VAL A 14 17.53 5.94 -0.26
N PRO A 15 16.24 6.33 -0.28
CA PRO A 15 15.49 6.55 0.95
C PRO A 15 15.12 5.22 1.60
N ASP A 16 15.56 5.04 2.84
CA ASP A 16 15.05 4.00 3.73
C ASP A 16 13.70 4.41 4.33
N GLU A 17 12.87 3.42 4.63
CA GLU A 17 11.48 3.57 5.05
C GLU A 17 10.67 4.51 4.14
N ALA A 18 10.81 4.31 2.84
CA ALA A 18 10.22 5.12 1.80
C ALA A 18 8.69 5.23 1.92
N HIS A 19 8.01 4.32 2.64
CA HIS A 19 6.59 4.44 2.96
C HIS A 19 6.20 5.72 3.73
N HIS A 20 7.18 6.44 4.30
CA HIS A 20 6.97 7.78 4.83
C HIS A 20 6.74 8.85 3.75
N ALA A 21 7.17 8.64 2.51
CA ALA A 21 6.99 9.57 1.38
C ALA A 21 5.60 9.39 0.75
N ARG A 22 4.57 9.92 1.43
CA ARG A 22 3.16 9.78 1.02
C ARG A 22 2.37 11.07 1.19
N ARG A 23 1.17 11.14 0.60
CA ARG A 23 0.20 12.22 0.85
C ARG A 23 -0.29 12.28 2.30
N LYS A 24 -0.71 13.47 2.73
CA LYS A 24 -1.18 13.75 4.11
C LYS A 24 -2.51 13.05 4.43
N SER A 25 -3.40 12.94 3.45
CA SER A 25 -4.69 12.27 3.57
C SER A 25 -4.89 11.25 2.43
N PRO A 26 -4.40 10.00 2.58
CA PRO A 26 -4.54 8.97 1.56
C PRO A 26 -6.01 8.70 1.15
N GLN A 27 -6.89 8.58 2.14
CA GLN A 27 -8.30 8.23 1.93
C GLN A 27 -9.14 9.36 1.31
N ASP A 28 -8.76 10.62 1.56
CA ASP A 28 -9.45 11.77 0.96
C ASP A 28 -9.04 11.97 -0.52
N ARG A 29 -8.13 11.13 -1.05
CA ARG A 29 -7.50 11.20 -2.39
C ARG A 29 -6.86 12.55 -2.75
N LYS A 30 -6.86 13.53 -1.85
CA LYS A 30 -6.24 14.84 -2.06
C LYS A 30 -4.74 14.69 -2.32
N ASP A 31 -4.26 15.23 -3.44
CA ASP A 31 -2.84 15.30 -3.77
C ASP A 31 -2.11 16.38 -2.95
N THR A 32 -2.17 16.22 -1.63
CA THR A 32 -1.45 17.08 -0.68
C THR A 32 -0.27 16.29 -0.14
N PRO A 33 0.91 16.39 -0.76
CA PRO A 33 2.07 15.64 -0.31
C PRO A 33 2.50 16.06 1.10
N ASN A 34 3.17 15.15 1.81
CA ASN A 34 3.91 15.52 3.01
C ASN A 34 5.30 16.07 2.64
N ARG A 35 6.04 16.57 3.62
CA ARG A 35 7.36 17.18 3.37
C ARG A 35 8.36 16.23 2.71
N LEU A 36 8.28 14.93 3.02
CA LEU A 36 9.18 13.94 2.43
C LEU A 36 8.82 13.68 0.97
N LEU A 37 7.53 13.47 0.66
CA LEU A 37 7.08 13.29 -0.72
C LEU A 37 7.36 14.55 -1.57
N GLU A 38 7.16 15.76 -1.01
CA GLU A 38 7.53 17.02 -1.66
C GLU A 38 9.02 17.09 -1.99
N LEU A 39 9.89 16.70 -1.05
CA LEU A 39 11.33 16.64 -1.27
C LEU A 39 11.69 15.61 -2.34
N MET A 40 11.14 14.40 -2.26
CA MET A 40 11.43 13.33 -3.23
C MET A 40 10.97 13.69 -4.65
N ARG A 41 9.82 14.35 -4.81
CA ARG A 41 9.33 14.86 -6.10
C ARG A 41 10.30 15.86 -6.74
N LYS A 42 11.08 16.60 -5.95
CA LYS A 42 12.12 17.50 -6.46
C LYS A 42 13.43 16.75 -6.72
N LEU A 43 13.85 15.90 -5.79
CA LEU A 43 15.09 15.12 -5.90
C LEU A 43 15.11 14.14 -7.06
N ARG A 44 13.95 13.62 -7.49
CA ARG A 44 13.87 12.73 -8.67
C ARG A 44 14.46 13.35 -9.94
N HIS A 45 14.45 14.69 -10.05
CA HIS A 45 15.00 15.42 -11.21
C HIS A 45 16.48 15.78 -11.04
N LYS A 46 17.04 15.55 -9.85
CA LYS A 46 18.45 15.78 -9.49
C LYS A 46 19.19 14.47 -9.23
N THR A 47 18.69 13.34 -9.74
CA THR A 47 19.37 12.06 -9.61
C THR A 47 19.35 11.26 -10.91
N LYS A 48 20.40 10.47 -11.17
CA LYS A 48 20.39 9.50 -12.28
C LYS A 48 19.56 8.26 -11.92
N ALA A 49 19.56 7.86 -10.65
CA ALA A 49 18.84 6.69 -10.17
C ALA A 49 18.17 6.92 -8.80
N LEU A 50 17.03 6.26 -8.59
CA LEU A 50 16.27 6.31 -7.34
C LEU A 50 15.86 4.90 -6.92
N LEU A 51 16.28 4.46 -5.73
CA LEU A 51 15.96 3.15 -5.18
C LEU A 51 15.20 3.29 -3.85
N LEU A 52 13.91 2.96 -3.85
CA LEU A 52 13.07 3.12 -2.66
C LEU A 52 13.07 1.84 -1.82
N LEU A 53 13.49 1.93 -0.55
CA LEU A 53 13.48 0.79 0.38
C LEU A 53 12.32 0.91 1.37
N SER A 54 11.50 -0.13 1.51
CA SER A 54 10.41 -0.14 2.48
C SER A 54 9.90 -1.54 2.78
N ALA A 55 9.68 -1.84 4.06
CA ALA A 55 9.01 -3.06 4.48
C ALA A 55 7.47 -3.00 4.32
N THR A 56 6.90 -1.80 4.34
CA THR A 56 5.44 -1.59 4.30
C THR A 56 5.07 -0.49 3.30
N PRO A 57 5.22 -0.73 1.97
CA PRO A 57 4.96 0.29 0.95
C PRO A 57 3.50 0.76 0.92
N MET A 58 2.57 -0.03 1.47
CA MET A 58 1.16 0.32 1.64
C MET A 58 0.75 0.09 3.09
N GLN A 59 0.12 1.07 3.75
CA GLN A 59 -0.33 0.93 5.13
C GLN A 59 -1.86 0.95 5.26
N ILE A 60 -2.53 1.80 4.50
CA ILE A 60 -3.96 2.08 4.61
C ILE A 60 -4.63 2.03 3.24
N ASP A 61 -4.00 2.58 2.20
CA ASP A 61 -4.65 2.84 0.92
C ASP A 61 -3.71 2.58 -0.28
N PRO A 62 -4.20 1.98 -1.39
CA PRO A 62 -3.41 1.75 -2.61
C PRO A 62 -2.72 3.00 -3.17
N ILE A 63 -3.23 4.20 -2.89
CA ILE A 63 -2.61 5.44 -3.34
C ILE A 63 -1.21 5.66 -2.80
N GLU A 64 -0.88 5.05 -1.65
CA GLU A 64 0.45 5.13 -1.06
C GLU A 64 1.47 4.41 -1.95
N ILE A 65 1.07 3.30 -2.58
CA ILE A 65 1.92 2.61 -3.57
C ILE A 65 2.10 3.50 -4.80
N PHE A 66 1.02 4.12 -5.28
CA PHE A 66 1.08 5.07 -6.39
C PHE A 66 2.03 6.24 -6.09
N ASP A 67 1.96 6.84 -4.90
CA ASP A 67 2.84 7.95 -4.50
C ASP A 67 4.31 7.56 -4.65
N LEU A 68 4.70 6.33 -4.28
CA LEU A 68 6.05 5.81 -4.45
C LEU A 68 6.40 5.52 -5.91
N LEU A 69 5.54 4.80 -6.63
CA LEU A 69 5.78 4.46 -8.03
C LEU A 69 5.85 5.69 -8.94
N SER A 70 5.09 6.74 -8.62
CA SER A 70 5.10 8.00 -9.37
C SER A 70 6.47 8.69 -9.35
N LEU A 71 7.24 8.51 -8.26
CA LEU A 71 8.61 9.02 -8.16
C LEU A 71 9.56 8.34 -9.16
N LEU A 72 9.26 7.09 -9.53
CA LEU A 72 9.99 6.29 -10.50
C LEU A 72 9.54 6.56 -11.96
N GLY A 73 8.70 7.57 -12.18
CA GLY A 73 8.29 8.04 -13.52
C GLY A 73 7.20 7.19 -14.16
N LEU A 74 5.99 7.18 -13.58
CA LEU A 74 4.82 6.57 -14.25
C LEU A 74 4.39 7.47 -15.42
N GLU A 75 3.99 6.85 -16.53
CA GLU A 75 3.62 7.54 -17.77
C GLU A 75 2.21 7.10 -18.23
N GLY A 76 1.71 7.74 -19.29
CA GLY A 76 0.43 7.39 -19.90
C GLY A 76 -0.75 7.51 -18.91
N HIS A 77 -1.62 6.51 -18.90
CA HIS A 77 -2.78 6.46 -18.02
C HIS A 77 -2.41 6.09 -16.59
N TRP A 78 -1.26 5.45 -16.38
CA TRP A 78 -0.75 5.06 -15.06
C TRP A 78 -0.23 6.23 -14.23
N GLN A 79 0.07 7.38 -14.85
CA GLN A 79 0.53 8.57 -14.13
C GLN A 79 -0.58 9.20 -13.24
N TYR A 80 -1.84 8.80 -13.42
CA TYR A 80 -2.97 9.31 -12.66
C TYR A 80 -3.31 8.37 -11.50
N GLY A 81 -3.26 8.89 -10.27
CA GLY A 81 -3.47 8.10 -9.06
C GLY A 81 -4.85 7.46 -8.95
N ASP A 82 -5.90 8.14 -9.45
CA ASP A 82 -7.26 7.60 -9.47
C ASP A 82 -7.37 6.43 -10.45
N ASN A 83 -6.78 6.54 -11.65
CA ASN A 83 -6.73 5.42 -12.61
C ASN A 83 -6.01 4.22 -12.01
N PHE A 84 -4.85 4.43 -11.37
CA PHE A 84 -4.10 3.38 -10.70
C PHE A 84 -4.97 2.65 -9.67
N CYS A 85 -5.64 3.40 -8.78
CA CYS A 85 -6.43 2.80 -7.70
C CYS A 85 -7.70 2.12 -8.23
N ASN A 86 -8.40 2.77 -9.17
CA ASN A 86 -9.61 2.24 -9.78
C ASN A 86 -9.31 0.98 -10.59
N TYR A 87 -8.15 0.89 -11.25
CA TYR A 87 -7.75 -0.31 -11.98
C TYR A 87 -7.72 -1.55 -11.09
N PHE A 88 -7.01 -1.48 -9.96
CA PHE A 88 -6.93 -2.60 -9.03
C PHE A 88 -8.26 -2.89 -8.32
N ALA A 89 -9.09 -1.88 -8.07
CA ALA A 89 -10.44 -2.08 -7.55
C ALA A 89 -11.32 -2.82 -8.57
N ALA A 90 -11.35 -2.33 -9.82
CA ALA A 90 -12.17 -2.86 -10.90
C ALA A 90 -11.85 -4.33 -11.21
N LEU A 91 -10.60 -4.79 -11.05
CA LEU A 91 -10.23 -6.21 -11.21
C LEU A 91 -11.04 -7.16 -10.32
N THR A 92 -11.56 -6.69 -9.19
CA THR A 92 -12.38 -7.48 -8.26
C THR A 92 -13.88 -7.37 -8.53
N GLU A 93 -14.30 -6.37 -9.32
CA GLU A 93 -15.71 -6.10 -9.63
C GLU A 93 -16.24 -7.02 -10.72
N LYS A 94 -17.57 -7.17 -10.80
CA LYS A 94 -18.20 -7.93 -11.88
C LYS A 94 -17.93 -7.20 -13.20
N PRO A 95 -17.32 -7.83 -14.20
CA PRO A 95 -16.98 -7.15 -15.43
C PRO A 95 -18.24 -6.75 -16.20
N ASP A 96 -18.23 -5.52 -16.69
CA ASP A 96 -19.14 -5.00 -17.69
C ASP A 96 -18.34 -4.42 -18.86
N ARG A 97 -19.03 -3.86 -19.86
CA ARG A 97 -18.37 -3.27 -21.02
C ARG A 97 -17.40 -2.16 -20.65
N HIS A 98 -17.76 -1.28 -19.71
CA HIS A 98 -16.92 -0.14 -19.32
C HIS A 98 -15.67 -0.61 -18.58
N ILE A 99 -15.79 -1.61 -17.70
CA ILE A 99 -14.67 -2.22 -17.00
C ILE A 99 -13.72 -2.90 -17.97
N LEU A 100 -14.23 -3.63 -18.98
CA LEU A 100 -13.39 -4.26 -20.00
C LEU A 100 -12.63 -3.22 -20.84
N ASP A 101 -13.31 -2.16 -21.29
CA ASP A 101 -12.69 -1.07 -22.03
C ASP A 101 -11.60 -0.38 -21.18
N PHE A 102 -11.87 -0.16 -19.89
CA PHE A 102 -10.91 0.43 -18.96
C PHE A 102 -9.70 -0.49 -18.69
N TRP A 103 -9.92 -1.80 -18.50
CA TRP A 103 -8.84 -2.77 -18.37
C TRP A 103 -7.95 -2.80 -19.62
N GLN A 104 -8.56 -2.79 -20.81
CA GLN A 104 -7.84 -2.78 -22.08
C GLN A 104 -7.03 -1.49 -22.24
N GLN A 105 -7.61 -0.33 -21.92
CA GLN A 105 -6.90 0.95 -21.96
C GLN A 105 -5.65 0.94 -21.06
N MET A 106 -5.81 0.53 -19.80
CA MET A 106 -4.70 0.51 -18.84
C MET A 106 -3.63 -0.53 -19.20
N SER A 107 -4.03 -1.73 -19.64
CA SER A 107 -3.07 -2.78 -20.02
C SER A 107 -2.32 -2.46 -21.31
N THR A 108 -3.02 -1.98 -22.34
CA THR A 108 -2.38 -1.58 -23.60
C THR A 108 -1.42 -0.42 -23.38
N ASP A 109 -1.80 0.57 -22.56
CA ASP A 109 -0.93 1.68 -22.17
C ASP A 109 0.35 1.18 -21.47
N TYR A 110 0.25 0.20 -20.56
CA TYR A 110 1.42 -0.40 -19.92
C TYR A 110 2.41 -0.99 -20.93
N PHE A 111 1.92 -1.71 -21.95
CA PHE A 111 2.78 -2.33 -22.96
C PHE A 111 3.34 -1.31 -23.96
N ILE A 112 2.56 -0.28 -24.33
CA ILE A 112 3.05 0.83 -25.16
C ILE A 112 4.24 1.53 -24.49
N GLN A 113 4.22 1.66 -23.16
CA GLN A 113 5.31 2.24 -22.38
C GLN A 113 6.50 1.27 -22.13
N GLY A 114 6.58 0.17 -22.88
CA GLY A 114 7.68 -0.78 -22.83
C GLY A 114 7.54 -1.89 -21.79
N GLY A 115 6.37 -2.02 -21.14
CA GLY A 115 6.05 -3.14 -20.28
C GLY A 115 6.23 -4.48 -20.99
N GLN A 116 6.69 -5.50 -20.28
CA GLN A 116 6.93 -6.84 -20.83
C GLN A 116 6.03 -7.88 -20.16
N PRO A 117 5.46 -8.84 -20.92
CA PRO A 117 4.64 -9.89 -20.33
C PRO A 117 5.47 -10.73 -19.35
N CYS A 118 4.87 -11.12 -18.24
CA CYS A 118 5.53 -11.98 -17.26
C CYS A 118 5.87 -13.36 -17.87
N PRO A 119 7.16 -13.74 -17.98
CA PRO A 119 7.55 -14.98 -18.65
C PRO A 119 7.00 -16.23 -17.96
N GLN A 120 6.96 -16.23 -16.62
CA GLN A 120 6.46 -17.36 -15.84
C GLN A 120 4.97 -17.59 -16.06
N LEU A 121 4.18 -16.51 -16.05
CA LEU A 121 2.75 -16.58 -16.35
C LEU A 121 2.52 -17.02 -17.79
N GLN A 122 3.27 -16.46 -18.74
CA GLN A 122 3.14 -16.80 -20.15
C GLN A 122 3.43 -18.29 -20.40
N GLN A 123 4.51 -18.83 -19.81
CA GLN A 123 4.83 -20.25 -19.91
C GLN A 123 3.74 -21.14 -19.28
N HIS A 124 3.19 -20.72 -18.13
CA HIS A 124 2.11 -21.44 -17.47
C HIS A 124 0.85 -21.48 -18.37
N LEU A 125 0.41 -20.32 -18.87
CA LEU A 125 -0.76 -20.24 -19.75
C LEU A 125 -0.57 -21.04 -21.05
N GLN A 126 0.61 -20.95 -21.70
CA GLN A 126 0.89 -21.67 -22.94
C GLN A 126 0.88 -23.19 -22.79
N LYS A 127 1.28 -23.71 -21.62
CA LYS A 127 1.25 -25.15 -21.33
C LYS A 127 -0.16 -25.66 -21.11
N HIS A 128 -1.03 -24.86 -20.52
CA HIS A 128 -2.40 -25.26 -20.17
C HIS A 128 -3.40 -25.00 -21.30
N ASP A 129 -3.37 -23.82 -21.92
CA ASP A 129 -4.30 -23.44 -23.00
C ASP A 129 -3.66 -22.40 -23.94
N ARG A 130 -3.23 -22.87 -25.11
CA ARG A 130 -2.60 -22.03 -26.14
C ARG A 130 -3.58 -21.04 -26.76
N LEU A 131 -4.84 -21.45 -26.96
CA LEU A 131 -5.83 -20.64 -27.65
C LEU A 131 -6.28 -19.49 -26.73
N LEU A 132 -6.51 -19.79 -25.46
CA LEU A 132 -6.74 -18.79 -24.42
C LEU A 132 -5.56 -17.82 -24.29
N THR A 133 -4.32 -18.33 -24.29
CA THR A 133 -3.13 -17.47 -24.24
C THR A 133 -3.10 -16.46 -25.40
N TYR A 134 -3.37 -16.93 -26.62
CA TYR A 134 -3.42 -16.08 -27.80
C TYR A 134 -4.53 -15.02 -27.66
N GLN A 135 -5.72 -15.41 -27.20
CA GLN A 135 -6.83 -14.47 -26.96
C GLN A 135 -6.46 -13.38 -25.93
N LEU A 136 -5.80 -13.75 -24.84
CA LEU A 136 -5.34 -12.81 -23.81
C LEU A 136 -4.32 -11.81 -24.37
N GLN A 137 -3.36 -12.29 -25.17
CA GLN A 137 -2.39 -11.40 -25.82
C GLN A 137 -3.07 -10.47 -26.82
N ASP A 138 -3.93 -10.97 -27.69
CA ASP A 138 -4.66 -10.13 -28.64
C ASP A 138 -5.48 -9.06 -27.91
N THR A 139 -6.13 -9.42 -26.82
CA THR A 139 -7.05 -8.51 -26.11
C THR A 139 -6.31 -7.49 -25.26
N TRP A 140 -5.35 -7.92 -24.43
CA TRP A 140 -4.76 -7.10 -23.37
C TRP A 140 -3.38 -6.55 -23.71
N HIS A 141 -2.66 -7.19 -24.64
CA HIS A 141 -1.35 -6.71 -25.10
C HIS A 141 -1.50 -5.92 -26.40
N ASN A 142 -2.16 -6.49 -27.40
CA ASN A 142 -2.30 -5.88 -28.73
C ASN A 142 -3.48 -4.89 -28.79
N GLY A 143 -4.31 -4.81 -27.75
CA GLY A 143 -5.46 -3.89 -27.70
C GLY A 143 -6.56 -4.21 -28.72
N LYS A 144 -6.71 -5.46 -29.13
CA LYS A 144 -7.75 -5.87 -30.10
C LYS A 144 -9.13 -5.62 -29.52
N LYS A 145 -9.95 -4.86 -30.25
CA LYS A 145 -11.28 -4.47 -29.82
C LYS A 145 -12.17 -5.69 -29.53
N ILE A 146 -12.82 -5.67 -28.37
CA ILE A 146 -13.80 -6.69 -27.98
C ILE A 146 -15.12 -6.41 -28.71
N ILE A 147 -15.43 -7.19 -29.74
CA ILE A 147 -16.61 -6.99 -30.60
C ILE A 147 -17.91 -7.41 -29.88
N ASN A 148 -17.87 -8.52 -29.14
CA ASN A 148 -19.02 -9.05 -28.41
C ASN A 148 -18.75 -9.13 -26.89
N PRO A 149 -18.93 -8.01 -26.15
CA PRO A 149 -18.65 -7.97 -24.72
C PRO A 149 -19.47 -8.97 -23.90
N LYS A 150 -20.73 -9.25 -24.29
CA LYS A 150 -21.58 -10.21 -23.56
C LYS A 150 -20.97 -11.60 -23.57
N GLN A 151 -20.67 -12.12 -24.76
CA GLN A 151 -20.03 -13.43 -24.92
C GLN A 151 -18.64 -13.49 -24.25
N PHE A 152 -17.90 -12.38 -24.27
CA PHE A 152 -16.60 -12.29 -23.59
C PHE A 152 -16.77 -12.42 -22.06
N ILE A 153 -17.76 -11.74 -21.48
CA ILE A 153 -18.07 -11.74 -20.05
C ILE A 153 -18.60 -13.11 -19.59
N ASP A 154 -19.43 -13.76 -20.43
CA ASP A 154 -20.02 -15.06 -20.10
C ASP A 154 -18.98 -16.21 -20.10
N ASN A 155 -17.79 -15.99 -20.67
CA ASN A 155 -16.69 -16.94 -20.62
C ASN A 155 -15.89 -16.80 -19.32
N GLU A 156 -16.27 -17.54 -18.29
CA GLU A 156 -15.62 -17.49 -16.97
C GLU A 156 -14.12 -17.83 -17.01
N ALA A 157 -13.71 -18.81 -17.82
CA ALA A 157 -12.32 -19.20 -17.95
C ALA A 157 -11.48 -18.04 -18.51
N LEU A 158 -11.98 -17.35 -19.54
CA LEU A 158 -11.34 -16.19 -20.14
C LEU A 158 -11.28 -15.01 -19.18
N ILE A 159 -12.35 -14.72 -18.44
CA ILE A 159 -12.36 -13.64 -17.44
C ILE A 159 -11.38 -13.92 -16.30
N ASN A 160 -11.35 -15.15 -15.77
CA ASN A 160 -10.43 -15.52 -14.70
C ASN A 160 -8.96 -15.42 -15.16
N ALA A 161 -8.65 -15.91 -16.36
CA ALA A 161 -7.31 -15.80 -16.92
C ALA A 161 -6.95 -14.36 -17.26
N SER A 162 -7.91 -13.54 -17.71
CA SER A 162 -7.74 -12.10 -17.94
C SER A 162 -7.38 -11.39 -16.64
N ARG A 163 -8.11 -11.64 -15.54
CA ARG A 163 -7.78 -11.06 -14.23
C ARG A 163 -6.39 -11.44 -13.75
N GLN A 164 -5.97 -12.70 -13.92
CA GLN A 164 -4.60 -13.13 -13.58
C GLN A 164 -3.56 -12.39 -14.43
N TYR A 165 -3.79 -12.32 -15.74
CA TYR A 165 -2.93 -11.62 -16.69
C TYR A 165 -2.78 -10.13 -16.35
N LEU A 166 -3.91 -9.46 -16.13
CA LEU A 166 -4.00 -8.03 -15.83
C LEU A 166 -3.45 -7.68 -14.44
N THR A 167 -3.59 -8.56 -13.45
CA THR A 167 -3.00 -8.34 -12.12
C THR A 167 -1.47 -8.34 -12.17
N ILE A 168 -0.88 -9.19 -13.01
CA ILE A 168 0.56 -9.40 -13.08
C ILE A 168 1.21 -8.39 -14.03
N ASN A 169 0.64 -8.12 -15.19
CA ASN A 169 1.25 -7.26 -16.20
C ASN A 169 0.89 -5.79 -15.99
N THR A 170 1.52 -5.18 -14.98
CA THR A 170 1.36 -3.77 -14.61
C THR A 170 2.72 -3.13 -14.29
N PRO A 171 2.83 -1.78 -14.24
CA PRO A 171 4.06 -1.12 -13.81
C PRO A 171 4.55 -1.55 -12.41
N LEU A 172 3.64 -2.04 -11.55
CA LEU A 172 3.98 -2.54 -10.23
C LEU A 172 4.94 -3.74 -10.32
N LYS A 173 4.71 -4.67 -11.27
CA LYS A 173 5.59 -5.84 -11.47
C LYS A 173 7.02 -5.44 -11.80
N ASP A 174 7.19 -4.41 -12.62
CA ASP A 174 8.52 -4.06 -13.16
C ASP A 174 9.31 -3.15 -12.21
N ARG A 175 8.61 -2.43 -11.33
CA ARG A 175 9.20 -1.40 -10.48
C ARG A 175 9.26 -1.76 -9.01
N MET A 176 8.52 -2.80 -8.59
CA MET A 176 8.50 -3.25 -7.20
C MET A 176 9.03 -4.68 -7.08
N PHE A 177 10.20 -4.81 -6.48
CA PHE A 177 10.78 -6.09 -6.10
C PHE A 177 10.43 -6.41 -4.66
N ARG A 178 9.77 -7.55 -4.44
CA ARG A 178 9.38 -7.99 -3.09
C ARG A 178 10.14 -9.24 -2.70
N HIS A 179 11.01 -9.11 -1.72
CA HIS A 179 11.64 -10.25 -1.06
C HIS A 179 10.79 -10.70 0.13
N THR A 180 10.11 -11.83 -0.02
CA THR A 180 9.41 -12.47 1.10
C THR A 180 10.37 -13.33 1.92
N ARG A 181 9.97 -13.69 3.14
CA ARG A 181 10.71 -14.67 3.95
C ARG A 181 10.95 -15.98 3.20
N ASP A 182 9.96 -16.44 2.43
CA ASP A 182 10.11 -17.66 1.64
C ASP A 182 11.09 -17.48 0.47
N THR A 183 11.13 -16.29 -0.14
CA THR A 183 12.14 -15.95 -1.16
C THR A 183 13.55 -16.02 -0.57
N LEU A 184 13.75 -15.42 0.61
CA LEU A 184 15.05 -15.43 1.29
C LEU A 184 15.47 -16.85 1.71
N ARG A 185 14.53 -17.68 2.18
CA ARG A 185 14.80 -19.10 2.45
C ARG A 185 15.20 -19.87 1.19
N GLN A 186 14.57 -19.58 0.06
CA GLN A 186 14.96 -20.18 -1.22
C GLN A 186 16.36 -19.75 -1.65
N TYR A 187 16.75 -18.49 -1.40
CA TYR A 187 18.11 -18.02 -1.66
C TYR A 187 19.13 -18.76 -0.82
N TYR A 188 18.87 -18.94 0.48
CA TYR A 188 19.71 -19.76 1.35
C TYR A 188 19.82 -21.22 0.85
N ARG A 189 18.69 -21.87 0.51
CA ARG A 189 18.69 -23.24 -0.04
C ARG A 189 19.47 -23.38 -1.36
N ARG A 190 19.63 -22.29 -2.11
CA ARG A 190 20.40 -22.24 -3.37
C ARG A 190 21.85 -21.82 -3.15
N GLY A 191 22.28 -21.59 -1.91
CA GLY A 191 23.63 -21.12 -1.58
C GLY A 191 23.90 -19.65 -1.93
N LEU A 192 22.85 -18.85 -2.17
CA LEU A 192 22.97 -17.40 -2.45
C LEU A 192 23.10 -16.56 -1.17
N LEU A 193 22.83 -17.15 -0.01
CA LEU A 193 23.01 -16.54 1.30
C LEU A 193 23.81 -17.50 2.18
N ASP A 194 24.73 -16.97 2.96
CA ASP A 194 25.57 -17.78 3.86
C ASP A 194 24.77 -18.37 5.03
N ARG A 195 23.65 -17.75 5.40
CA ARG A 195 22.82 -18.12 6.57
C ARG A 195 21.33 -18.06 6.25
N ASP A 196 20.56 -18.93 6.89
CA ASP A 196 19.09 -18.90 6.83
C ASP A 196 18.53 -17.72 7.65
N ILE A 197 17.32 -17.30 7.31
CA ILE A 197 16.62 -16.27 8.06
C ILE A 197 16.12 -16.82 9.42
N PRO A 198 16.20 -16.05 10.51
CA PRO A 198 15.73 -16.49 11.82
C PRO A 198 14.23 -16.85 11.80
N THR A 199 13.87 -17.94 12.47
CA THR A 199 12.46 -18.29 12.73
C THR A 199 11.97 -17.51 13.95
N ARG A 200 10.78 -16.94 13.85
CA ARG A 200 10.17 -16.18 14.95
C ARG A 200 9.37 -17.15 15.82
N GLU A 201 9.81 -17.32 17.06
CA GLU A 201 9.03 -17.97 18.11
C GLU A 201 8.31 -16.89 18.92
N VAL A 202 6.98 -16.99 19.04
CA VAL A 202 6.17 -16.03 19.80
C VAL A 202 5.64 -16.74 21.03
N GLN A 203 6.03 -16.25 22.21
CA GLN A 203 5.51 -16.70 23.49
C GLN A 203 4.69 -15.57 24.11
N ASP A 204 3.41 -15.83 24.37
CA ASP A 204 2.53 -14.88 25.05
C ASP A 204 2.73 -14.99 26.57
N ASN A 205 3.65 -14.18 27.11
CA ASN A 205 3.82 -14.08 28.55
C ASN A 205 2.78 -13.11 29.12
N ALA A 206 1.78 -13.64 29.80
CA ALA A 206 0.80 -12.84 30.53
C ALA A 206 1.48 -12.16 31.73
N ILE A 207 1.80 -10.88 31.58
CA ILE A 207 2.29 -10.06 32.70
C ILE A 207 1.10 -9.70 33.58
N VAL A 208 1.09 -10.20 34.82
CA VAL A 208 0.14 -9.73 35.84
C VAL A 208 0.52 -8.30 36.19
N LEU A 209 -0.37 -7.35 35.89
CA LEU A 209 -0.18 -5.96 36.28
C LEU A 209 -0.41 -5.85 37.79
N GLU A 210 0.56 -5.28 38.52
CA GLU A 210 0.43 -4.96 39.94
C GLU A 210 -0.89 -4.20 40.23
N PRO A 211 -1.62 -4.49 41.32
CA PRO A 211 -2.94 -3.90 41.61
C PRO A 211 -2.97 -2.37 41.74
N ASN A 212 -1.79 -1.74 41.83
CA ASN A 212 -1.61 -0.38 42.31
C ASN A 212 -1.84 0.64 41.17
N ARG A 213 -3.03 1.25 41.12
CA ARG A 213 -3.50 2.35 40.22
C ARG A 213 -3.44 2.10 38.70
N ALA A 214 -2.45 1.41 38.16
CA ALA A 214 -2.29 1.18 36.72
C ALA A 214 -3.43 0.32 36.14
N THR A 215 -3.86 -0.71 36.87
CA THR A 215 -4.93 -1.64 36.45
C THR A 215 -6.23 -0.93 36.08
N ALA A 216 -6.61 0.11 36.82
CA ALA A 216 -7.81 0.89 36.51
C ALA A 216 -7.68 1.63 35.17
N LEU A 217 -6.53 2.26 34.89
CA LEU A 217 -6.26 2.93 33.62
C LEU A 217 -6.22 1.94 32.45
N TYR A 218 -5.53 0.81 32.61
CA TYR A 218 -5.45 -0.23 31.59
C TYR A 218 -6.83 -0.81 31.26
N ARG A 219 -7.69 -1.04 32.27
CA ARG A 219 -9.08 -1.45 32.08
C ARG A 219 -9.89 -0.38 31.36
N ALA A 220 -9.86 0.87 31.83
CA ALA A 220 -10.60 1.96 31.20
C ALA A 220 -10.24 2.17 29.72
N VAL A 221 -8.95 2.15 29.39
CA VAL A 221 -8.51 2.26 27.98
C VAL A 221 -8.87 1.01 27.18
N SER A 222 -8.75 -0.20 27.77
CA SER A 222 -9.14 -1.44 27.09
C SER A 222 -10.65 -1.48 26.80
N ASP A 223 -11.47 -1.06 27.75
CA ASP A 223 -12.93 -1.03 27.61
C ASP A 223 -13.37 0.02 26.60
N TYR A 224 -12.76 1.21 26.64
CA TYR A 224 -12.94 2.24 25.63
C TYR A 224 -12.61 1.71 24.23
N VAL A 225 -11.44 1.10 24.04
CA VAL A 225 -11.08 0.57 22.71
C VAL A 225 -12.00 -0.58 22.30
N ARG A 226 -12.40 -1.46 23.22
CA ARG A 226 -13.33 -2.57 22.95
C ARG A 226 -14.71 -2.07 22.54
N HIS A 227 -15.20 -0.98 23.14
CA HIS A 227 -16.45 -0.33 22.75
C HIS A 227 -16.40 0.16 21.29
N PHE A 228 -15.34 0.89 20.92
CA PHE A 228 -15.18 1.37 19.54
C PHE A 228 -14.92 0.25 18.54
N TYR A 229 -14.22 -0.82 18.95
CA TYR A 229 -14.03 -2.01 18.13
C TYR A 229 -15.38 -2.68 17.79
N ARG A 230 -16.25 -2.87 18.79
CA ARG A 230 -17.61 -3.41 18.56
C ARG A 230 -18.45 -2.52 17.65
N LEU A 231 -18.34 -1.20 17.80
CA LEU A 231 -19.04 -0.24 16.95
C LEU A 231 -18.56 -0.32 15.48
N ALA A 232 -17.25 -0.40 15.27
CA ALA A 232 -16.67 -0.51 13.93
C ALA A 232 -16.87 -1.86 13.25
N GLN A 233 -16.98 -2.94 14.03
CA GLN A 233 -17.29 -4.28 13.50
C GLN A 233 -18.71 -4.32 12.91
N LYS A 234 -19.66 -3.58 13.51
CA LYS A 234 -21.01 -3.38 12.93
C LYS A 234 -20.98 -2.56 11.62
N GLU A 235 -20.00 -1.68 11.45
CA GLU A 235 -19.82 -0.85 10.25
C GLU A 235 -18.86 -1.47 9.20
N ASN A 236 -18.44 -2.73 9.38
CA ASN A 236 -17.53 -3.46 8.47
C ASN A 236 -16.20 -2.75 8.18
N ARG A 237 -15.69 -1.96 9.14
CA ARG A 237 -14.46 -1.15 8.98
C ARG A 237 -13.20 -1.99 9.30
N LYS A 238 -12.57 -2.54 8.26
CA LYS A 238 -11.37 -3.42 8.34
C LYS A 238 -10.15 -2.81 9.05
N ALA A 239 -10.04 -1.48 9.17
CA ALA A 239 -8.88 -0.80 9.75
C ALA A 239 -8.85 -0.72 11.30
N LEU A 240 -9.92 -1.09 12.00
CA LEU A 240 -9.99 -0.86 13.46
C LEU A 240 -9.30 -1.92 14.33
N GLY A 241 -8.97 -3.09 13.77
CA GLY A 241 -8.23 -4.15 14.50
C GLY A 241 -6.85 -3.71 14.99
N PHE A 242 -6.18 -2.83 14.24
CA PHE A 242 -4.88 -2.26 14.62
C PHE A 242 -4.98 -1.26 15.79
N LEU A 243 -6.16 -0.72 16.08
CA LEU A 243 -6.36 0.27 17.13
C LEU A 243 -6.09 -0.33 18.52
N MET A 244 -6.53 -1.57 18.76
CA MET A 244 -6.23 -2.30 20.01
C MET A 244 -4.72 -2.45 20.24
N THR A 245 -4.00 -2.86 19.21
CA THR A 245 -2.55 -3.05 19.27
C THR A 245 -1.83 -1.72 19.47
N LEU A 246 -2.24 -0.64 18.80
CA LEU A 246 -1.64 0.69 18.95
C LEU A 246 -1.88 1.29 20.34
N TYR A 247 -3.10 1.21 20.87
CA TYR A 247 -3.38 1.72 22.22
C TYR A 247 -2.66 0.90 23.30
N ARG A 248 -2.63 -0.44 23.18
CA ARG A 248 -1.84 -1.31 24.07
C ARG A 248 -0.34 -1.02 23.99
N LYS A 249 0.21 -0.85 22.77
CA LYS A 249 1.62 -0.49 22.55
C LYS A 249 1.95 0.90 23.13
N ARG A 250 1.01 1.85 23.08
CA ARG A 250 1.23 3.19 23.65
C ARG A 250 1.13 3.21 25.17
N LEU A 251 0.17 2.50 25.76
CA LEU A 251 0.06 2.31 27.20
C LEU A 251 1.32 1.68 27.80
N THR A 252 1.89 0.69 27.11
CA THR A 252 3.14 0.04 27.53
C THR A 252 4.39 0.89 27.26
N SER A 253 4.33 1.86 26.33
CA SER A 253 5.47 2.72 26.00
C SER A 253 5.67 3.93 26.92
N SER A 254 4.61 4.57 27.42
CA SER A 254 4.62 5.57 28.50
C SER A 254 3.21 6.12 28.79
N PHE A 255 2.95 6.52 30.03
CA PHE A 255 1.69 7.20 30.39
C PHE A 255 1.49 8.52 29.61
N TYR A 256 2.57 9.27 29.36
CA TYR A 256 2.54 10.50 28.57
C TYR A 256 2.08 10.25 27.12
N ALA A 257 2.58 9.20 26.47
CA ALA A 257 2.17 8.84 25.10
C ALA A 257 0.68 8.43 25.03
N ALA A 258 0.19 7.74 26.08
CA ALA A 258 -1.22 7.40 26.21
C ALA A 258 -2.10 8.66 26.37
N GLN A 259 -1.73 9.57 27.29
CA GLN A 259 -2.44 10.84 27.50
C GLN A 259 -2.51 11.67 26.22
N GLN A 260 -1.37 11.86 25.53
CA GLN A 260 -1.34 12.65 24.30
C GLN A 260 -2.17 12.01 23.16
N SER A 261 -2.29 10.68 23.15
CA SER A 261 -3.14 9.97 22.19
C SER A 261 -4.63 10.17 22.47
N LEU A 262 -5.01 10.17 23.75
CA LEU A 262 -6.38 10.44 24.20
C LEU A 262 -6.74 11.91 23.98
N GLN A 263 -5.83 12.84 24.28
CA GLN A 263 -6.06 14.28 24.11
C GLN A 263 -6.33 14.63 22.64
N ARG A 264 -5.47 14.18 21.71
CA ARG A 264 -5.72 14.38 20.27
C ARG A 264 -7.06 13.82 19.82
N ARG A 265 -7.54 12.76 20.47
CA ARG A 265 -8.84 12.14 20.16
C ARG A 265 -9.97 13.02 20.65
N LEU A 266 -9.85 13.49 21.89
CA LEU A 266 -10.78 14.42 22.49
C LEU A 266 -10.88 15.70 21.64
N ASP A 267 -9.75 16.29 21.27
CA ASP A 267 -9.69 17.49 20.44
C ASP A 267 -10.42 17.25 19.11
N ALA A 268 -10.19 16.12 18.45
CA ALA A 268 -10.85 15.75 17.20
C ALA A 268 -12.37 15.56 17.36
N LEU A 269 -12.82 14.98 18.48
CA LEU A 269 -14.25 14.81 18.77
C LEU A 269 -14.92 16.16 19.07
N LEU A 270 -14.25 17.03 19.81
CA LEU A 270 -14.75 18.36 20.16
C LEU A 270 -14.81 19.30 18.94
N THR A 271 -13.87 19.19 18.00
CA THR A 271 -13.94 19.95 16.73
C THR A 271 -15.03 19.45 15.79
N GLN A 272 -15.66 18.30 16.05
CA GLN A 272 -16.66 17.66 15.19
C GLN A 272 -18.11 17.72 15.70
N GLN A 273 -18.42 18.48 16.75
CA GLN A 273 -19.80 18.65 17.24
C GLN A 273 -20.66 19.61 16.38
N GLY A 274 -20.58 19.44 15.07
CA GLY A 274 -21.54 19.95 14.08
C GLY A 274 -21.49 19.02 12.86
N ASN A 275 -22.39 18.04 12.83
CA ASN A 275 -22.57 16.99 11.82
C ASN A 275 -21.64 15.75 11.88
N GLY A 276 -22.23 14.65 12.38
CA GLY A 276 -22.13 13.30 11.82
C GLY A 276 -20.76 12.75 11.46
N LEU A 277 -20.26 11.83 12.30
CA LEU A 277 -19.40 10.67 11.99
C LEU A 277 -18.60 10.77 10.67
N HIS A 278 -17.69 11.73 10.57
CA HIS A 278 -16.69 11.76 9.50
C HIS A 278 -15.27 11.70 10.06
N HIS A 279 -14.44 10.87 9.43
CA HIS A 279 -12.99 10.90 9.43
C HIS A 279 -12.39 12.28 9.74
N ARG A 280 -11.35 12.32 10.60
CA ARG A 280 -10.01 12.82 10.23
C ARG A 280 -9.01 12.82 11.40
N ARG A 281 -7.76 12.50 11.07
CA ARG A 281 -6.50 12.79 11.81
C ARG A 281 -6.17 11.95 13.04
N PHE A 282 -5.65 10.74 12.81
CA PHE A 282 -4.65 10.11 13.69
C PHE A 282 -3.37 9.79 12.91
N GLY A 283 -2.75 10.82 12.32
CA GLY A 283 -1.61 10.67 11.42
C GLY A 283 -0.46 11.66 11.63
N ARG A 284 -0.33 12.27 12.82
CA ARG A 284 0.87 13.05 13.17
C ARG A 284 1.43 12.61 14.51
N ILE A 285 2.42 11.72 14.49
CA ILE A 285 3.39 11.59 15.58
C ILE A 285 4.76 11.35 14.94
N GLY A 286 5.65 12.32 15.11
CA GLY A 286 7.01 12.31 14.56
C GLY A 286 7.69 13.67 14.69
N GLN A 287 7.72 14.25 15.90
CA GLN A 287 8.81 15.15 16.30
C GLN A 287 9.15 14.80 17.74
N CYS A 288 10.10 13.88 17.89
CA CYS A 288 10.90 13.76 19.09
C CYS A 288 11.82 14.98 19.09
N ARG A 289 11.50 16.02 19.86
CA ARG A 289 12.49 17.02 20.27
C ARG A 289 13.04 16.55 21.60
N ARG A 290 14.24 15.97 21.58
CA ARG A 290 15.14 15.98 22.75
C ARG A 290 16.11 17.14 22.60
N CYS A 291 16.51 17.65 23.76
CA CYS A 291 17.49 18.69 24.07
C CYS A 291 16.98 20.14 23.94
N SER A 292 16.68 20.76 25.09
CA SER A 292 17.48 21.85 25.66
C SER A 292 16.92 22.24 27.04
N HIS A 293 17.84 22.21 28.02
CA HIS A 293 17.75 22.60 29.45
C HIS A 293 17.03 21.66 30.42
#